data_AF-A0A368FQD9-F1
#
_entry.id   AF-A0A368FQD9-F1
#
_cell.length_a   1.000
_cell.length_b   1.000
_cell.length_c   1.000
_cell.angle_alpha   90.00
_cell.angle_beta   90.00
_cell.angle_gamma   90.00
#
_symmetry.space_group_name_H-M   'P 1'
#
loop_
_entity.id
_entity.type
_entity.pdbx_description
1 polymer ?
#
loop_
_entity_poly.entity_id
_entity_poly.type
_entity_poly.pdbx_seq_one_letter_code
_entity_poly.pdbx_strand_id
1 'polypeptide(L)'
;MTNIYGYTALFDAFKAFAIAGRHVLNSTGNLSSVKDGKKIWNAMRRMTFSGMISNNSSGSGTVMFDDLAERIPFYSAFFVDKNKNQVTRFADMVPRMIKTCDSVKTGSRCYEIKVSELLSGFWRATDGDASMTASICGSRGEKCNYKLIITSALAVICFLFAILGAWATRRYCETRALNSMPWRIFRDDMQIIDEEQAKSMLSLTSQRTKLSSNNAMSLKHHAVIGVNTHATYHMYEQRRAIKFNRADLTLLTRMKQMVHDNLNPFLGMAFNEKNEVLLLWKFCSRGTLQGLEYLHLSNIGYHGSLTTWAALIDRNWMVKLTDYGILVNLRCGEKVGEAWQYQ
;
A
#
# COMPACT_ATOMS: atom_id res chain seq x y z
N MET A 1 -61.02 17.09 -42.43
CA MET A 1 -60.83 15.70 -41.93
C MET A 1 -59.65 15.67 -40.96
N THR A 2 -59.83 16.12 -39.72
CA THR A 2 -58.71 16.39 -38.79
C THR A 2 -58.40 15.24 -37.81
N ASN A 3 -59.29 14.25 -37.66
CA ASN A 3 -59.07 13.13 -36.74
C ASN A 3 -59.37 11.77 -37.40
N ILE A 4 -58.50 11.36 -38.33
CA ILE A 4 -58.63 10.10 -39.05
C ILE A 4 -58.69 8.88 -38.11
N TYR A 5 -57.94 8.90 -37.01
CA TYR A 5 -57.91 7.81 -36.02
C TYR A 5 -59.24 7.68 -35.27
N GLY A 6 -59.87 8.79 -34.91
CA GLY A 6 -61.23 8.77 -34.31
C GLY A 6 -62.24 8.11 -35.24
N TYR A 7 -62.21 8.42 -36.53
CA TYR A 7 -63.07 7.76 -37.52
C TYR A 7 -62.76 6.27 -37.67
N THR A 8 -61.48 5.87 -37.62
CA THR A 8 -61.11 4.44 -37.67
C THR A 8 -61.67 3.66 -36.49
N ALA A 9 -61.58 4.22 -35.28
CA ALA A 9 -62.09 3.59 -34.06
C ALA A 9 -63.62 3.53 -34.07
N LEU A 10 -64.28 4.58 -34.56
CA LEU A 10 -65.74 4.62 -34.69
C LEU A 10 -66.24 3.59 -35.72
N PHE A 11 -65.57 3.47 -36.87
CA PHE A 11 -65.88 2.45 -37.87
C PHE A 11 -65.77 1.04 -37.28
N ASP A 12 -64.68 0.76 -36.56
CA ASP A 12 -64.50 -0.55 -35.92
C ASP A 12 -65.55 -0.82 -34.85
N ALA A 13 -65.97 0.19 -34.09
CA ALA A 13 -67.03 0.07 -33.10
C ALA A 13 -68.38 -0.29 -33.76
N PHE A 14 -68.75 0.37 -34.86
CA PHE A 14 -69.95 0.01 -35.62
C PHE A 14 -69.86 -1.39 -36.22
N LYS A 15 -68.68 -1.77 -36.74
CA LYS A 15 -68.43 -3.12 -37.26
C LYS A 15 -68.55 -4.18 -36.17
N ALA A 16 -68.00 -3.95 -34.98
CA ALA A 16 -68.12 -4.83 -33.83
C ALA A 16 -69.60 -5.08 -33.47
N PHE A 17 -70.37 -3.98 -33.38
CA PHE A 17 -71.79 -4.04 -33.08
C PHE A 17 -72.59 -4.83 -34.12
N ALA A 18 -72.30 -4.61 -35.42
CA ALA A 18 -72.95 -5.34 -36.50
C ALA A 18 -72.64 -6.85 -36.47
N ILE A 19 -71.39 -7.24 -36.21
CA ILE A 19 -71.01 -8.66 -36.12
C ILE A 19 -71.64 -9.31 -34.88
N ALA A 20 -71.66 -8.61 -33.73
CA ALA A 20 -72.32 -9.09 -32.51
C ALA A 20 -73.83 -9.25 -32.72
N GLY A 21 -74.49 -8.27 -33.35
CA GLY A 21 -75.90 -8.34 -33.71
C GLY A 21 -76.22 -9.51 -34.63
N ARG A 22 -75.38 -9.75 -35.65
CA ARG A 22 -75.49 -10.93 -36.52
C ARG A 22 -75.32 -12.24 -35.75
N HIS A 23 -74.38 -12.31 -34.82
CA HIS A 23 -74.15 -13.50 -33.99
C HIS A 23 -75.38 -13.80 -33.11
N VAL A 24 -75.96 -12.78 -32.48
CA VAL A 24 -77.19 -12.92 -31.66
C VAL A 24 -78.38 -13.32 -32.52
N LEU A 25 -78.56 -12.71 -33.70
CA LEU A 25 -79.64 -13.03 -34.62
C LEU A 25 -79.54 -14.48 -35.11
N ASN A 26 -78.34 -14.94 -35.49
CA ASN A 26 -78.11 -16.32 -35.92
C ASN A 26 -78.35 -17.34 -34.79
N SER A 27 -78.04 -16.97 -33.54
CA SER A 27 -78.19 -17.88 -32.39
C SER A 27 -79.63 -17.97 -31.88
N THR A 28 -80.42 -16.90 -32.04
CA THR A 28 -81.77 -16.80 -31.44
C THR A 28 -82.91 -16.83 -32.47
N GLY A 29 -82.63 -16.56 -33.75
CA GLY A 29 -83.62 -16.51 -34.83
C GLY A 29 -84.64 -15.36 -34.74
N ASN A 30 -84.52 -14.45 -33.77
CA ASN A 30 -85.51 -13.41 -33.52
C ASN A 30 -84.89 -12.01 -33.47
N LEU A 31 -85.46 -11.07 -34.24
CA LEU A 31 -84.95 -9.70 -34.36
C LEU A 31 -85.04 -8.91 -33.04
N SER A 32 -85.99 -9.26 -32.17
CA SER A 32 -86.13 -8.63 -30.84
C SER A 32 -84.90 -8.85 -29.95
N SER A 33 -84.17 -9.96 -30.11
CA SER A 33 -82.96 -10.25 -29.32
C SER A 33 -81.79 -9.32 -29.63
N VAL A 34 -81.79 -8.65 -30.80
CA VAL A 34 -80.73 -7.67 -31.16
C VAL A 34 -80.90 -6.36 -30.39
N LYS A 35 -82.10 -6.06 -29.88
CA LYS A 35 -82.36 -4.88 -29.03
C LYS A 35 -81.94 -5.10 -27.56
N ASP A 36 -81.64 -6.33 -27.16
CA ASP A 36 -81.18 -6.66 -25.81
C ASP A 36 -79.68 -6.39 -25.67
N GLY A 37 -79.35 -5.26 -25.02
CA GLY A 37 -77.98 -4.84 -24.78
C GLY A 37 -77.12 -5.88 -24.05
N LYS A 38 -77.71 -6.70 -23.17
CA LYS A 38 -76.98 -7.74 -22.44
C LYS A 38 -76.55 -8.88 -23.37
N LYS A 39 -77.42 -9.28 -24.30
CA LYS A 39 -77.10 -10.30 -25.32
C LYS A 39 -76.04 -9.81 -26.29
N ILE A 40 -76.16 -8.57 -26.74
CA ILE A 40 -75.17 -7.94 -27.63
C ILE A 40 -73.81 -7.81 -26.93
N TRP A 41 -73.79 -7.34 -25.69
CA TRP A 41 -72.58 -7.25 -24.89
C TRP A 41 -71.92 -8.63 -24.70
N ASN A 42 -72.70 -9.65 -24.35
CA ASN A 42 -72.21 -11.03 -24.24
C ASN A 42 -71.63 -11.57 -25.56
N ALA A 43 -72.19 -11.17 -26.71
CA ALA A 43 -71.66 -11.55 -28.03
C ALA A 43 -70.38 -10.78 -28.43
N MET A 44 -70.11 -9.62 -27.81
CA MET A 44 -68.88 -8.86 -28.01
C MET A 44 -67.73 -9.32 -27.10
N ARG A 45 -68.02 -10.06 -26.02
CA ARG A 45 -66.98 -10.60 -25.12
C ARG A 45 -66.05 -11.53 -25.89
N ARG A 46 -64.74 -11.33 -25.73
CA ARG A 46 -63.69 -12.17 -26.37
C ARG A 46 -63.81 -12.24 -27.89
N MET A 47 -64.44 -11.24 -28.51
CA MET A 47 -64.61 -11.16 -29.95
C MET A 47 -63.32 -10.69 -30.63
N THR A 48 -63.02 -11.27 -31.78
CA THR A 48 -61.90 -10.84 -32.63
C THR A 48 -62.39 -10.67 -34.07
N PHE A 49 -62.07 -9.54 -34.69
CA PHE A 49 -62.39 -9.30 -36.10
C PHE A 49 -61.34 -8.41 -36.77
N SER A 50 -61.31 -8.44 -38.10
CA SER A 50 -60.46 -7.53 -38.88
C SER A 50 -61.12 -6.15 -38.93
N GLY A 51 -60.44 -5.12 -38.43
CA GLY A 51 -60.91 -3.73 -38.45
C GLY A 51 -60.84 -3.09 -39.83
N MET A 52 -60.84 -1.77 -39.88
CA MET A 52 -60.66 -1.03 -41.14
C MET A 52 -59.26 -1.28 -41.73
N ILE A 53 -59.21 -1.65 -43.01
CA ILE A 53 -57.97 -1.78 -43.78
C ILE A 53 -57.98 -0.67 -44.84
N SER A 54 -57.00 0.22 -44.81
CA SER A 54 -56.79 1.21 -45.88
C SER A 54 -55.77 0.68 -46.89
N ASN A 55 -55.96 1.02 -48.17
CA ASN A 55 -55.04 0.67 -49.26
C ASN A 55 -53.60 1.17 -49.01
N ASN A 56 -53.42 2.20 -48.18
CA ASN A 56 -52.13 2.80 -47.85
C ASN A 56 -51.51 2.25 -46.55
N SER A 57 -51.79 1.01 -46.15
CA SER A 57 -51.28 0.34 -44.94
C SER A 57 -51.67 0.98 -43.58
N SER A 58 -52.38 2.12 -43.59
CA SER A 58 -52.93 2.77 -42.40
C SER A 58 -54.29 2.17 -42.02
N GLY A 59 -54.27 1.03 -41.32
CA GLY A 59 -55.47 0.34 -40.85
C GLY A 59 -55.42 0.02 -39.36
N SER A 60 -56.58 -0.27 -38.79
CA SER A 60 -56.72 -0.66 -37.38
C SER A 60 -56.21 -2.08 -37.10
N GLY A 61 -55.99 -2.87 -38.16
CA GLY A 61 -55.52 -4.25 -38.06
C GLY A 61 -56.57 -5.18 -37.43
N THR A 62 -56.13 -6.18 -36.69
CA THR A 62 -57.03 -7.08 -35.95
C THR A 62 -57.48 -6.41 -34.66
N VAL A 63 -58.79 -6.25 -34.50
CA VAL A 63 -59.41 -5.72 -33.28
C VAL A 63 -59.80 -6.90 -32.40
N MET A 64 -59.37 -6.86 -31.14
CA MET A 64 -59.68 -7.87 -30.14
C MET A 64 -60.37 -7.22 -28.95
N PHE A 65 -61.38 -7.89 -28.41
CA PHE A 65 -62.10 -7.48 -27.21
C PHE A 65 -61.79 -8.43 -26.06
N ASP A 66 -61.61 -7.89 -24.85
CA ASP A 66 -61.45 -8.66 -23.63
C ASP A 66 -62.79 -9.28 -23.19
N ASP A 67 -62.75 -10.05 -22.10
CA ASP A 67 -63.92 -10.64 -21.46
C ASP A 67 -64.94 -9.61 -20.95
N LEU A 68 -64.55 -8.34 -20.77
CA LEU A 68 -65.46 -7.22 -20.45
C LEU A 68 -66.01 -6.50 -21.69
N ALA A 69 -65.73 -7.01 -22.90
CA ALA A 69 -66.00 -6.31 -24.17
C ALA A 69 -65.33 -4.93 -24.26
N GLU A 70 -64.13 -4.81 -23.70
CA GLU A 70 -63.23 -3.66 -23.90
C GLU A 70 -62.18 -3.97 -24.97
N ARG A 71 -61.85 -2.99 -25.81
CA ARG A 71 -60.85 -3.17 -26.87
C ARG A 71 -59.45 -3.33 -26.25
N ILE A 72 -58.76 -4.40 -26.63
CA ILE A 72 -57.40 -4.67 -26.18
C ILE A 72 -56.41 -3.85 -27.01
N PRO A 73 -55.50 -3.10 -26.38
CA PRO A 73 -54.52 -2.30 -27.10
C PRO A 73 -53.39 -3.16 -27.68
N PHE A 74 -52.88 -2.73 -28.82
CA PHE A 74 -51.62 -3.20 -29.39
C PHE A 74 -50.60 -2.06 -29.25
N TYR A 75 -49.43 -2.37 -28.70
CA TYR A 75 -48.36 -1.38 -28.58
C TYR A 75 -47.16 -1.81 -29.43
N SER A 76 -46.41 -0.83 -29.90
CA SER A 76 -45.11 -1.03 -30.54
C SER A 76 -44.13 -0.05 -29.90
N ALA A 77 -42.93 -0.54 -29.60
CA ALA A 77 -41.85 0.26 -29.06
C ALA A 77 -40.91 0.71 -30.17
N PHE A 78 -40.57 1.99 -30.15
CA PHE A 78 -39.71 2.64 -31.13
C PHE A 78 -38.44 3.15 -30.46
N PHE A 79 -37.34 3.06 -31.19
CA PHE A 79 -36.02 3.52 -30.78
C PHE A 79 -35.48 4.51 -31.80
N VAL A 80 -34.90 5.60 -31.28
CA VAL A 80 -34.21 6.61 -32.06
C VAL A 80 -32.72 6.40 -31.86
N ASP A 81 -32.04 5.97 -32.92
CA ASP A 81 -30.59 5.82 -32.90
C ASP A 81 -29.93 7.21 -32.96
N LYS A 82 -28.86 7.42 -32.18
CA LYS A 82 -28.09 8.67 -32.22
C LYS A 82 -27.36 8.84 -33.56
N ASN A 83 -27.01 7.73 -34.21
CA ASN A 83 -26.22 7.71 -35.44
C ASN A 83 -27.08 7.67 -36.71
N LYS A 84 -28.37 7.33 -36.58
CA LYS A 84 -29.30 7.27 -37.70
C LYS A 84 -30.46 8.19 -37.40
N ASN A 85 -30.71 9.17 -38.26
CA ASN A 85 -31.86 10.07 -38.14
C ASN A 85 -33.18 9.39 -38.56
N GLN A 86 -33.39 8.15 -38.11
CA GLN A 86 -34.54 7.31 -38.45
C GLN A 86 -35.06 6.62 -37.19
N VAL A 87 -36.37 6.70 -36.98
CA VAL A 87 -37.07 5.97 -35.92
C VAL A 87 -37.23 4.51 -36.36
N THR A 88 -36.71 3.59 -35.56
CA THR A 88 -36.78 2.14 -35.83
C THR A 88 -37.66 1.46 -34.79
N ARG A 89 -38.53 0.56 -35.23
CA ARG A 89 -39.37 -0.24 -34.34
C ARG A 89 -38.58 -1.45 -33.86
N PHE A 90 -38.41 -1.62 -32.54
CA PHE A 90 -37.55 -2.68 -31.99
C PHE A 90 -38.31 -3.79 -31.23
N ALA A 91 -39.52 -3.51 -30.74
CA ALA A 91 -40.35 -4.52 -30.09
C ALA A 91 -41.83 -4.28 -30.37
N ASP A 92 -42.57 -5.38 -30.53
CA ASP A 92 -44.03 -5.37 -30.59
C ASP A 92 -44.60 -5.97 -29.31
N MET A 93 -45.67 -5.39 -28.80
CA MET A 93 -46.37 -5.81 -27.59
C MET A 93 -47.75 -6.30 -28.00
N VAL A 94 -47.85 -7.62 -28.18
CA VAL A 94 -49.03 -8.27 -28.75
C VAL A 94 -49.84 -8.93 -27.63
N PRO A 95 -51.15 -8.63 -27.51
CA PRO A 95 -52.00 -9.26 -26.52
C PRO A 95 -52.28 -10.73 -26.84
N ARG A 96 -52.37 -11.56 -25.81
CA ARG A 96 -52.84 -12.95 -25.88
C ARG A 96 -53.94 -13.18 -24.85
N MET A 97 -55.02 -13.81 -25.30
CA MET A 97 -56.16 -14.10 -24.44
C MET A 97 -55.86 -15.28 -23.50
N ILE A 98 -56.17 -15.09 -22.22
CA ILE A 98 -56.13 -16.16 -21.24
C ILE A 98 -57.41 -16.99 -21.39
N LYS A 99 -57.24 -18.30 -21.66
CA LYS A 99 -58.37 -19.21 -21.93
C LYS A 99 -59.29 -19.42 -20.73
N THR A 100 -58.73 -19.47 -19.52
CA THR A 100 -59.43 -19.80 -18.26
C THR A 100 -59.54 -18.57 -17.37
N CYS A 101 -60.32 -17.58 -17.78
CA CYS A 101 -60.47 -16.34 -17.02
C CYS A 101 -61.91 -15.79 -17.14
N ASP A 102 -62.46 -15.30 -16.03
CA ASP A 102 -63.79 -14.69 -15.96
C ASP A 102 -63.66 -13.33 -15.27
N SER A 103 -63.63 -12.27 -16.08
CA SER A 103 -63.44 -10.90 -15.60
C SER A 103 -64.64 -10.41 -14.78
N VAL A 104 -65.83 -10.97 -15.00
CA VAL A 104 -67.06 -10.53 -14.32
C VAL A 104 -67.04 -10.91 -12.83
N LYS A 105 -66.41 -12.04 -12.49
CA LYS A 105 -66.28 -12.50 -11.10
C LYS A 105 -65.05 -11.94 -10.39
N THR A 106 -63.95 -11.77 -11.12
CA THR A 106 -62.64 -11.45 -10.54
C THR A 106 -62.27 -9.97 -10.62
N GLY A 107 -62.91 -9.19 -11.51
CA GLY A 107 -62.51 -7.81 -11.81
C GLY A 107 -61.14 -7.70 -12.50
N SER A 108 -60.52 -8.83 -12.88
CA SER A 108 -59.21 -8.87 -13.53
C SER A 108 -59.34 -8.84 -15.05
N ARG A 109 -58.33 -8.30 -15.75
CA ARG A 109 -58.23 -8.32 -17.22
C ARG A 109 -57.84 -9.72 -17.69
N CYS A 110 -58.50 -10.25 -18.73
CA CYS A 110 -58.30 -11.63 -19.19
C CYS A 110 -57.33 -11.75 -20.38
N TYR A 111 -56.32 -10.89 -20.43
CA TYR A 111 -55.26 -10.93 -21.44
C TYR A 111 -53.88 -10.68 -20.83
N GLU A 112 -52.86 -11.29 -21.43
CA GLU A 112 -51.45 -11.00 -21.17
C GLU A 112 -50.86 -10.28 -22.38
N ILE A 113 -49.97 -9.31 -22.16
CA ILE A 113 -49.23 -8.67 -23.25
C ILE A 113 -47.88 -9.37 -23.36
N LYS A 114 -47.62 -10.04 -24.48
CA LYS A 114 -46.30 -10.62 -24.77
C LYS A 114 -45.48 -9.64 -25.59
N VAL A 115 -44.26 -9.38 -25.11
CA VAL A 115 -43.26 -8.62 -25.85
C VAL A 115 -42.57 -9.56 -26.82
N SER A 116 -42.67 -9.27 -28.12
CA SER A 116 -41.89 -9.91 -29.17
C SER A 116 -40.82 -8.91 -29.64
N GLU A 117 -39.56 -9.21 -29.35
CA GLU A 117 -38.43 -8.43 -29.86
C GLU A 117 -38.27 -8.67 -31.36
N LEU A 118 -38.21 -7.58 -32.14
CA LEU A 118 -37.91 -7.61 -33.58
C LEU A 118 -36.40 -7.50 -33.82
N LEU A 119 -35.66 -6.96 -32.86
CA LEU A 119 -34.21 -6.80 -32.89
C LEU A 119 -33.59 -7.56 -31.70
N SER A 120 -33.06 -8.74 -31.97
CA SER A 120 -32.35 -9.56 -30.98
C SER A 120 -31.11 -8.82 -30.46
N GLY A 121 -30.96 -8.70 -29.14
CA GLY A 121 -29.79 -8.08 -28.51
C GLY A 121 -29.80 -6.56 -28.48
N PHE A 122 -30.97 -5.93 -28.65
CA PHE A 122 -31.13 -4.48 -28.46
C PHE A 122 -30.66 -4.03 -27.06
N TRP A 123 -31.00 -4.82 -26.04
CA TRP A 123 -30.52 -4.61 -24.68
C TRP A 123 -29.09 -5.16 -24.55
N ARG A 124 -28.10 -4.28 -24.42
CA ARG A 124 -26.76 -4.64 -23.94
C ARG A 124 -26.82 -4.92 -22.44
N ALA A 125 -27.46 -6.01 -22.05
CA ALA A 125 -27.27 -6.56 -20.73
C ALA A 125 -25.85 -7.13 -20.68
N THR A 126 -25.02 -6.64 -19.75
CA THR A 126 -23.69 -7.21 -19.50
C THR A 126 -23.76 -8.69 -19.10
N ASP A 127 -24.94 -9.17 -18.67
CA ASP A 127 -25.16 -10.54 -18.18
C ASP A 127 -26.38 -11.24 -18.80
N GLY A 128 -26.88 -10.80 -19.96
CA GLY A 128 -27.95 -11.50 -20.69
C GLY A 128 -29.35 -11.47 -20.04
N ASP A 129 -29.54 -10.75 -18.93
CA ASP A 129 -30.85 -10.53 -18.32
C ASP A 129 -31.35 -9.11 -18.59
N ALA A 130 -32.58 -9.00 -19.10
CA ALA A 130 -33.25 -7.73 -19.41
C ALA A 130 -33.77 -7.02 -18.13
N SER A 131 -33.33 -7.43 -16.95
CA SER A 131 -33.70 -6.87 -15.65
C SER A 131 -32.90 -5.59 -15.34
N MET A 132 -33.06 -4.57 -16.18
CA MET A 132 -32.42 -3.25 -16.09
C MET A 132 -32.94 -2.39 -14.90
N THR A 133 -33.48 -3.01 -13.85
CA THR A 133 -34.05 -2.34 -12.67
C THR A 133 -33.38 -2.72 -11.35
N ALA A 134 -32.60 -3.81 -11.30
CA ALA A 134 -31.87 -4.19 -10.10
C ALA A 134 -30.42 -3.69 -10.18
N SER A 135 -30.14 -2.52 -9.62
CA SER A 135 -28.76 -2.15 -9.26
C SER A 135 -28.11 -3.31 -8.49
N ILE A 136 -26.93 -3.75 -8.94
CA ILE A 136 -26.10 -4.82 -8.33
C ILE A 136 -25.89 -4.59 -6.81
N CYS A 137 -26.01 -3.35 -6.35
CA CYS A 137 -25.77 -2.92 -4.97
C CYS A 137 -27.01 -2.30 -4.28
N GLY A 138 -28.20 -2.36 -4.89
CA GLY A 138 -29.36 -1.55 -4.47
C GLY A 138 -29.16 -0.07 -4.84
N SER A 139 -30.24 0.71 -4.90
CA SER A 139 -30.15 2.14 -5.28
C SER A 139 -29.46 2.99 -4.22
N ARG A 140 -29.35 2.49 -2.99
CA ARG A 140 -28.71 3.16 -1.85
C ARG A 140 -27.52 2.40 -1.25
N GLY A 141 -27.01 1.38 -1.95
CA GLY A 141 -25.84 0.62 -1.48
C GLY A 141 -26.13 -0.40 -0.38
N GLU A 142 -27.39 -0.59 0.00
CA GLU A 142 -27.82 -1.42 1.14
C GLU A 142 -27.56 -2.93 0.98
N LYS A 143 -27.32 -3.39 -0.25
CA LYS A 143 -27.02 -4.80 -0.55
C LYS A 143 -25.53 -5.10 -0.67
N CYS A 144 -24.65 -4.10 -0.59
CA CYS A 144 -23.22 -4.32 -0.68
C CYS A 144 -22.59 -4.73 0.67
N ASN A 145 -21.91 -5.87 0.67
CA ASN A 145 -21.17 -6.35 1.85
C ASN A 145 -19.77 -5.71 1.92
N TYR A 146 -19.67 -4.60 2.64
CA TYR A 146 -18.42 -3.87 2.84
C TYR A 146 -17.48 -4.51 3.87
N LYS A 147 -17.87 -5.62 4.53
CA LYS A 147 -17.07 -6.24 5.61
C LYS A 147 -15.68 -6.64 5.11
N LEU A 148 -15.58 -7.25 3.92
CA LEU A 148 -14.30 -7.66 3.34
C LEU A 148 -13.38 -6.46 3.08
N ILE A 149 -13.93 -5.37 2.51
CA ILE A 149 -13.20 -4.14 2.20
C ILE A 149 -12.68 -3.48 3.49
N ILE A 150 -13.53 -3.42 4.52
CA ILE A 150 -13.13 -2.85 5.82
C ILE A 150 -12.05 -3.71 6.49
N THR A 151 -12.20 -5.05 6.50
CA THR A 151 -11.19 -5.94 7.10
C THR A 151 -9.86 -5.90 6.37
N SER A 152 -9.85 -5.79 5.04
CA SER A 152 -8.62 -5.68 4.26
C SER A 152 -7.93 -4.34 4.50
N ALA A 153 -8.70 -3.23 4.59
CA ALA A 153 -8.15 -1.92 4.89
C ALA A 153 -7.51 -1.86 6.29
N LEU A 154 -8.16 -2.42 7.30
CA LEU A 154 -7.62 -2.54 8.66
C LEU A 154 -6.33 -3.37 8.70
N ALA A 155 -6.29 -4.50 7.99
CA ALA A 155 -5.09 -5.34 7.92
C ALA A 155 -3.88 -4.59 7.32
N VAL A 156 -4.10 -3.81 6.25
CA VAL A 156 -3.05 -2.99 5.64
C VAL A 156 -2.57 -1.89 6.60
N ILE A 157 -3.48 -1.22 7.30
CA ILE A 157 -3.13 -0.19 8.28
C ILE A 157 -2.30 -0.78 9.44
N CYS A 158 -2.71 -1.92 9.99
CA CYS A 158 -1.96 -2.61 11.04
C CYS A 158 -0.56 -3.02 10.57
N PHE A 159 -0.42 -3.47 9.33
CA PHE A 159 0.88 -3.82 8.76
C PHE A 159 1.81 -2.61 8.65
N LEU A 160 1.30 -1.46 8.23
CA LEU A 160 2.07 -0.21 8.18
C LEU A 160 2.53 0.24 9.57
N PHE A 161 1.68 0.14 10.59
CA PHE A 161 2.08 0.45 11.97
C PHE A 161 3.13 -0.52 12.52
N ALA A 162 3.06 -1.80 12.18
CA ALA A 162 4.07 -2.78 12.57
C ALA A 162 5.45 -2.45 11.96
N ILE A 163 5.49 -2.05 10.68
CA ILE A 163 6.74 -1.62 10.01
C ILE A 163 7.31 -0.37 10.69
N LEU A 164 6.47 0.65 10.95
CA LEU A 164 6.90 1.88 11.63
C LEU A 164 7.41 1.60 13.05
N GLY A 165 6.73 0.72 13.79
CA GLY A 165 7.16 0.27 15.12
C GLY A 165 8.49 -0.47 15.10
N ALA A 166 8.68 -1.39 14.16
CA ALA A 166 9.95 -2.10 13.96
C ALA A 166 11.10 -1.15 13.58
N TRP A 167 10.84 -0.19 12.70
CA TRP A 167 11.83 0.83 12.33
C TRP A 167 12.18 1.74 13.51
N ALA A 168 11.19 2.20 14.28
CA ALA A 168 11.39 3.05 15.44
C ALA A 168 12.16 2.34 16.56
N THR A 169 11.81 1.08 16.86
CA THR A 169 12.51 0.26 17.86
C THR A 169 13.96 0.00 17.44
N ARG A 170 14.22 -0.35 16.17
CA ARG A 170 15.58 -0.49 15.66
C ARG A 170 16.38 0.81 15.80
N ARG A 171 15.80 1.94 15.38
CA ARG A 171 16.45 3.25 15.47
C ARG A 171 16.71 3.66 16.92
N TYR A 172 15.81 3.32 17.83
CA TYR A 172 15.97 3.55 19.27
C TYR A 172 17.09 2.69 19.85
N CYS A 173 17.13 1.39 19.53
CA CYS A 173 18.19 0.47 19.95
C CYS A 173 19.57 0.92 19.43
N GLU A 174 19.69 1.30 18.16
CA GLU A 174 20.95 1.83 17.58
C GLU A 174 21.41 3.11 18.30
N THR A 175 20.48 4.03 18.59
CA THR A 175 20.80 5.27 19.30
C THR A 175 21.22 5.01 20.75
N ARG A 176 20.55 4.09 21.44
CA ARG A 176 20.91 3.68 22.81
C ARG A 176 22.27 3.00 22.86
N ALA A 177 22.56 2.12 21.90
CA ALA A 177 23.87 1.46 21.79
C ALA A 177 25.00 2.48 21.60
N LEU A 178 24.82 3.48 20.72
CA LEU A 178 25.80 4.56 20.54
C LEU A 178 25.97 5.42 21.81
N ASN A 179 24.88 5.75 22.50
CA ASN A 179 24.91 6.55 23.74
C ASN A 179 25.55 5.82 24.93
N SER A 180 25.57 4.49 24.91
CA SER A 180 26.25 3.71 25.96
C SER A 180 27.78 3.84 25.93
N MET A 181 28.35 4.46 24.89
CA MET A 181 29.79 4.73 24.72
C MET A 181 30.67 3.54 25.17
N PRO A 182 30.57 2.36 24.52
CA PRO A 182 31.25 1.15 24.97
C PRO A 182 32.79 1.25 24.94
N TRP A 183 33.34 2.25 24.25
CA TRP A 183 34.77 2.59 24.19
C TRP A 183 35.22 3.52 25.33
N ARG A 184 34.30 4.04 26.16
CA ARG A 184 34.65 4.87 27.30
C ARG A 184 35.29 4.01 28.38
N ILE A 185 36.43 4.46 28.90
CA ILE A 185 37.12 3.87 30.04
C ILE A 185 37.18 4.95 31.12
N PHE A 186 36.78 4.61 32.34
CA PHE A 186 36.85 5.51 33.49
C PHE A 186 38.26 5.52 34.06
N ARG A 187 38.70 6.65 34.63
CA ARG A 187 40.06 6.79 35.16
C ARG A 187 40.35 5.83 36.31
N ASP A 188 39.32 5.45 37.06
CA ASP A 188 39.41 4.51 38.18
C ASP A 188 39.73 3.07 37.75
N ASP A 189 39.36 2.71 36.51
CA ASP A 189 39.62 1.38 35.94
C ASP A 189 41.05 1.23 35.38
N MET A 190 41.86 2.30 35.44
CA MET A 190 43.21 2.32 34.89
C MET A 190 44.28 2.76 35.89
N GLN A 191 45.35 1.98 35.95
CA GLN A 191 46.54 2.27 36.74
C GLN A 191 47.69 2.67 35.81
N ILE A 192 48.24 3.87 36.01
CA ILE A 192 49.45 4.30 35.30
C ILE A 192 50.64 3.72 36.03
N ILE A 193 51.52 3.03 35.30
CA ILE A 193 52.70 2.39 35.87
C ILE A 193 53.85 3.38 35.84
N ASP A 194 54.48 3.58 37.00
CA ASP A 194 55.65 4.45 37.12
C ASP A 194 56.93 3.76 36.58
N GLU A 195 57.93 4.54 36.20
CA GLU A 195 59.13 4.08 35.48
C GLU A 195 59.89 2.98 36.25
N GLU A 196 59.85 2.99 37.59
CA GLU A 196 60.46 1.97 38.45
C GLU A 196 59.70 0.64 38.42
N GLN A 197 58.37 0.68 38.43
CA GLN A 197 57.52 -0.51 38.36
C GLN A 197 57.59 -1.17 36.98
N ALA A 198 57.71 -0.35 35.92
CA ALA A 198 57.89 -0.84 34.56
C ALA A 198 59.24 -1.54 34.36
N LYS A 199 60.32 -1.03 34.97
CA LYS A 199 61.65 -1.68 34.99
C LYS A 199 61.63 -3.00 35.79
N SER A 200 60.87 -3.07 36.87
CA SER A 200 60.76 -4.27 37.70
C SER A 200 59.94 -5.41 37.04
N MET A 201 58.95 -5.09 36.20
CA MET A 201 58.23 -6.13 35.45
C MET A 201 59.05 -6.74 34.30
N LEU A 202 59.99 -5.99 33.73
CA LEU A 202 60.89 -6.47 32.68
C LEU A 202 61.89 -7.53 33.17
N SER A 203 62.24 -7.51 34.45
CA SER A 203 63.17 -8.51 35.02
C SER A 203 62.52 -9.88 35.23
N LEU A 204 61.18 -9.96 35.32
CA LEU A 204 60.41 -11.20 35.41
C LEU A 204 60.15 -11.87 34.05
N THR A 205 60.16 -11.13 32.94
CA THR A 205 60.03 -11.66 31.56
C THR A 205 61.41 -11.73 30.90
N SER A 206 62.26 -12.61 31.42
CA SER A 206 63.62 -12.80 30.92
C SER A 206 63.74 -13.98 29.95
N GLN A 207 63.29 -13.82 28.70
CA GLN A 207 63.94 -14.50 27.58
C GLN A 207 63.95 -13.62 26.31
N ARG A 208 65.16 -13.20 25.93
CA ARG A 208 65.58 -12.65 24.62
C ARG A 208 64.99 -11.29 24.22
N THR A 209 65.70 -10.20 24.54
CA THR A 209 66.42 -9.36 23.56
C THR A 209 67.22 -8.27 24.29
N LYS A 210 68.44 -7.99 23.84
CA LYS A 210 69.23 -6.83 24.28
C LYS A 210 68.47 -5.56 23.86
N LEU A 211 67.77 -4.93 24.80
CA LEU A 211 67.08 -3.65 24.61
C LEU A 211 68.12 -2.51 24.64
N SER A 212 68.20 -1.72 23.58
CA SER A 212 69.03 -0.51 23.55
C SER A 212 68.36 0.63 24.32
N SER A 213 69.19 1.50 24.90
CA SER A 213 68.86 2.70 25.67
C SER A 213 67.76 3.59 25.06
N ASN A 214 67.55 3.57 23.74
CA ASN A 214 66.56 4.39 23.05
C ASN A 214 65.08 3.99 23.30
N ASN A 215 64.81 2.83 23.90
CA ASN A 215 63.43 2.38 24.19
C ASN A 215 62.84 2.97 25.49
N ALA A 216 63.60 3.73 26.27
CA ALA A 216 63.12 4.34 27.52
C ALA A 216 61.93 5.30 27.30
N MET A 217 61.80 5.90 26.12
CA MET A 217 60.70 6.84 25.82
C MET A 217 59.35 6.13 25.55
N SER A 218 59.38 4.89 25.04
CA SER A 218 58.18 4.05 24.86
C SER A 218 57.67 3.45 26.17
N LEU A 219 58.52 3.38 27.20
CA LEU A 219 58.14 2.97 28.55
C LEU A 219 57.45 4.09 29.37
N LYS A 220 57.56 5.36 28.97
CA LYS A 220 56.99 6.49 29.73
C LYS A 220 55.47 6.57 29.73
N HIS A 221 54.80 5.80 28.87
CA HIS A 221 53.36 5.91 28.62
C HIS A 221 52.64 4.56 28.77
N HIS A 222 52.96 3.80 29.83
CA HIS A 222 52.37 2.48 30.09
C HIS A 222 51.25 2.57 31.13
N ALA A 223 50.09 1.99 30.81
CA ALA A 223 48.98 1.81 31.74
C ALA A 223 48.51 0.35 31.77
N VAL A 224 47.89 -0.06 32.88
CA VAL A 224 47.15 -1.32 33.00
C VAL A 224 45.69 -1.01 33.23
N ILE A 225 44.83 -1.61 32.41
CA ILE A 225 43.38 -1.48 32.49
C ILE A 225 42.83 -2.79 33.07
N GLY A 226 41.99 -2.69 34.10
CA GLY A 226 41.44 -3.84 34.82
C GLY A 226 42.52 -4.71 35.47
N VAL A 227 42.51 -6.01 35.19
CA VAL A 227 43.39 -6.97 35.88
C VAL A 227 44.68 -7.33 35.14
N ASN A 228 44.68 -7.33 33.79
CA ASN A 228 45.81 -7.88 33.00
C ASN A 228 46.03 -7.20 31.63
N THR A 229 45.30 -6.13 31.31
CA THR A 229 45.41 -5.53 29.96
C THR A 229 46.40 -4.38 29.96
N HIS A 230 47.57 -4.61 29.37
CA HIS A 230 48.62 -3.61 29.20
C HIS A 230 48.30 -2.71 28.00
N ALA A 231 48.29 -1.41 28.24
CA ALA A 231 47.96 -0.37 27.28
C ALA A 231 49.07 0.68 27.18
N THR A 232 49.27 1.23 26.00
CA THR A 232 49.96 2.52 25.81
C THR A 232 48.92 3.63 25.82
N TYR A 233 49.21 4.74 26.49
CA TYR A 233 48.32 5.89 26.50
C TYR A 233 48.96 7.12 25.85
N HIS A 234 48.13 7.92 25.18
CA HIS A 234 48.50 9.26 24.74
C HIS A 234 47.74 10.27 25.58
N MET A 235 48.49 11.14 26.26
CA MET A 235 47.93 12.17 27.14
C MET A 235 47.82 13.50 26.41
N TYR A 236 46.66 14.12 26.50
CA TYR A 236 46.39 15.45 25.98
C TYR A 236 45.74 16.32 27.05
N GLU A 237 46.16 17.58 27.16
CA GLU A 237 45.56 18.51 28.13
C GLU A 237 44.14 18.90 27.74
N GLN A 238 43.19 18.74 28.65
CA GLN A 238 41.79 19.06 28.42
C GLN A 238 41.46 20.47 28.93
N ARG A 239 41.18 21.42 28.01
CA ARG A 239 40.76 22.79 28.39
C ARG A 239 39.25 22.97 28.60
N ARG A 240 38.42 22.16 27.95
CA ARG A 240 36.95 22.25 28.01
C ARG A 240 36.31 20.86 28.04
N ALA A 241 35.13 20.75 28.63
CA ALA A 241 34.37 19.50 28.64
C ALA A 241 33.98 19.07 27.21
N ILE A 242 34.32 17.84 26.84
CA ILE A 242 34.07 17.30 25.50
C ILE A 242 32.67 16.71 25.46
N LYS A 243 31.93 17.06 24.39
CA LYS A 243 30.67 16.42 24.03
C LYS A 243 30.80 15.89 22.61
N PHE A 244 30.61 14.58 22.44
CA PHE A 244 30.71 13.93 21.14
C PHE A 244 29.39 14.06 20.37
N ASN A 245 29.49 14.34 19.07
CA ASN A 245 28.34 14.24 18.18
C ASN A 245 28.15 12.79 17.71
N ARG A 246 27.00 12.47 17.12
CA ARG A 246 26.69 11.12 16.62
C ARG A 246 27.74 10.60 15.64
N ALA A 247 28.32 11.46 14.81
CA ALA A 247 29.38 11.09 13.87
C ALA A 247 30.63 10.58 14.59
N ASP A 248 31.06 11.29 15.64
CA ASP A 248 32.25 10.93 16.42
C ASP A 248 32.01 9.67 17.25
N LEU A 249 30.82 9.53 17.86
CA LEU A 249 30.42 8.31 18.57
C LEU A 249 30.45 7.08 17.64
N THR A 250 30.00 7.25 16.39
CA THR A 250 30.01 6.19 15.38
C THR A 250 31.43 5.84 14.97
N LEU A 251 32.29 6.85 14.76
CA LEU A 251 33.70 6.64 14.41
C LEU A 251 34.46 5.92 15.52
N LEU A 252 34.36 6.37 16.78
CA LEU A 252 35.04 5.76 17.92
C LEU A 252 34.56 4.33 18.18
N THR A 253 33.26 4.06 18.01
CA THR A 253 32.72 2.70 18.11
C THR A 253 33.26 1.80 17.00
N ARG A 254 33.38 2.31 15.77
CA ARG A 254 34.00 1.58 14.65
C ARG A 254 35.48 1.31 14.91
N MET A 255 36.24 2.31 15.40
CA MET A 255 37.65 2.15 15.74
C MET A 255 37.85 1.04 16.78
N LYS A 256 36.97 0.95 17.80
CA LYS A 256 37.00 -0.12 18.80
C LYS A 256 36.69 -1.51 18.21
N GLN A 257 35.84 -1.59 17.19
CA GLN A 257 35.48 -2.84 16.51
C GLN A 257 36.52 -3.28 15.46
N MET A 258 37.38 -2.37 15.00
CA MET A 258 38.44 -2.71 14.04
C MET A 258 39.57 -3.47 14.74
N VAL A 259 39.52 -4.79 14.60
CA VAL A 259 40.60 -5.69 15.00
C VAL A 259 41.16 -6.32 13.73
N HIS A 260 42.44 -6.06 13.47
CA HIS A 260 43.17 -6.63 12.34
C HIS A 260 44.60 -6.96 12.79
N ASP A 261 45.23 -7.96 12.17
CA ASP A 261 46.57 -8.40 12.54
C ASP A 261 47.62 -7.30 12.38
N ASN A 262 47.40 -6.43 11.39
CA ASN A 262 48.30 -5.32 11.05
C ASN A 262 47.90 -3.94 11.63
N LEU A 263 46.86 -3.89 12.46
CA LEU A 263 46.46 -2.67 13.18
C LEU A 263 46.60 -2.88 14.68
N ASN A 264 46.95 -1.82 15.38
CA ASN A 264 46.94 -1.86 16.83
C ASN A 264 45.50 -1.63 17.33
N PRO A 265 44.90 -2.57 18.09
CA PRO A 265 43.54 -2.39 18.57
C PRO A 265 43.40 -1.16 19.47
N PHE A 266 42.41 -0.33 19.14
CA PHE A 266 41.96 0.77 19.98
C PHE A 266 41.17 0.22 21.16
N LEU A 267 41.61 0.51 22.39
CA LEU A 267 40.95 0.01 23.61
C LEU A 267 39.84 0.94 24.06
N GLY A 268 40.11 2.25 24.04
CA GLY A 268 39.16 3.26 24.49
C GLY A 268 39.78 4.60 24.78
N MET A 269 38.97 5.47 25.37
CA MET A 269 39.37 6.83 25.74
C MET A 269 38.77 7.21 27.09
N ALA A 270 39.56 7.90 27.91
CA ALA A 270 39.14 8.54 29.15
C ALA A 270 39.13 10.06 28.97
N PHE A 271 38.05 10.73 29.41
CA PHE A 271 37.83 12.16 29.22
C PHE A 271 36.84 12.72 30.26
N ASN A 272 36.84 14.04 30.49
CA ASN A 272 35.92 14.76 31.40
C ASN A 272 36.00 14.37 32.90
N GLU A 273 37.14 13.87 33.37
CA GLU A 273 37.33 13.52 34.80
C GLU A 273 38.44 14.37 35.44
N LYS A 274 39.56 14.54 34.73
CA LYS A 274 40.69 15.41 35.09
C LYS A 274 40.92 16.42 33.97
N ASN A 275 41.92 17.30 34.10
CA ASN A 275 42.39 18.18 33.02
C ASN A 275 43.19 17.41 31.93
N GLU A 276 42.98 16.11 31.79
CA GLU A 276 43.67 15.25 30.82
C GLU A 276 42.67 14.37 30.06
N VAL A 277 42.93 14.15 28.77
CA VAL A 277 42.35 13.09 27.97
C VAL A 277 43.38 12.05 27.68
N LEU A 278 43.00 10.79 27.87
CA LEU A 278 43.87 9.64 27.67
C LEU A 278 43.28 8.79 26.55
N LEU A 279 44.01 8.67 25.45
CA LEU A 279 43.72 7.77 24.33
C LEU A 279 44.50 6.47 24.54
N LEU A 280 43.79 5.35 24.70
CA LEU A 280 44.38 4.08 25.09
C LEU A 280 44.42 3.10 23.92
N TRP A 281 45.61 2.59 23.66
CA TRP A 281 45.92 1.58 22.65
C TRP A 281 46.52 0.35 23.31
N LYS A 282 46.45 -0.81 22.66
CA LYS A 282 47.13 -2.01 23.18
C LYS A 282 48.65 -1.84 23.15
N PHE A 283 49.34 -2.23 24.22
CA PHE A 283 50.81 -2.12 24.28
C PHE A 283 51.52 -3.00 23.25
N CYS A 284 52.49 -2.42 22.52
CA CYS A 284 53.36 -3.07 21.52
C CYS A 284 54.76 -2.39 21.53
N SER A 285 55.85 -3.09 21.18
CA SER A 285 57.22 -2.74 21.63
C SER A 285 58.21 -2.17 20.59
N ARG A 286 57.96 -2.18 19.28
CA ARG A 286 58.86 -1.66 18.18
C ARG A 286 58.07 -1.27 16.91
N GLY A 287 58.59 -0.71 15.80
CA GLY A 287 57.74 -0.27 14.65
C GLY A 287 58.24 -0.59 13.22
N THR A 288 57.33 -0.85 12.24
CA THR A 288 57.48 -0.73 10.75
C THR A 288 56.09 -0.55 10.04
N LEU A 289 55.94 -0.64 8.70
CA LEU A 289 54.86 0.05 7.91
C LEU A 289 53.74 -0.77 7.19
N GLN A 290 53.52 -2.06 7.49
CA GLN A 290 52.57 -2.90 6.71
C GLN A 290 51.06 -2.63 6.91
N GLY A 291 50.63 -1.92 7.96
CA GLY A 291 49.19 -1.71 8.24
C GLY A 291 48.49 -0.67 7.36
N LEU A 292 49.22 0.08 6.53
CA LEU A 292 48.70 1.27 5.85
C LEU A 292 47.72 0.91 4.72
N GLU A 293 47.99 -0.20 4.04
CA GLU A 293 47.15 -0.74 2.97
C GLU A 293 45.76 -1.14 3.48
N TYR A 294 45.71 -1.90 4.59
CA TYR A 294 44.45 -2.28 5.22
C TYR A 294 43.62 -1.06 5.64
N LEU A 295 44.29 -0.02 6.11
CA LEU A 295 43.62 1.19 6.54
C LEU A 295 42.97 1.94 5.37
N HIS A 296 43.63 2.00 4.22
CA HIS A 296 43.08 2.60 3.01
C HIS A 296 41.91 1.82 2.41
N LEU A 297 41.89 0.51 2.59
CA LEU A 297 40.77 -0.35 2.19
C LEU A 297 39.59 -0.31 3.18
N SER A 298 39.84 0.09 4.42
CA SER A 298 38.82 0.26 5.45
C SER A 298 37.99 1.53 5.26
N ASN A 299 36.82 1.61 5.89
CA ASN A 299 35.97 2.81 5.89
C ASN A 299 36.60 4.05 6.55
N ILE A 300 37.80 3.97 7.14
CA ILE A 300 38.57 5.13 7.62
C ILE A 300 39.34 5.79 6.47
N GLY A 301 39.82 5.02 5.49
CA GLY A 301 40.40 5.50 4.23
C GLY A 301 41.83 6.05 4.31
N TYR A 302 42.27 6.66 5.41
CA TYR A 302 43.63 7.21 5.54
C TYR A 302 44.06 7.43 7.00
N HIS A 303 45.37 7.43 7.24
CA HIS A 303 45.93 7.49 8.59
C HIS A 303 45.95 8.91 9.19
N GLY A 304 46.22 9.93 8.36
CA GLY A 304 46.18 11.35 8.75
C GLY A 304 47.45 11.91 9.42
N SER A 305 48.15 11.16 10.27
CA SER A 305 49.47 11.58 10.83
C SER A 305 50.35 10.37 11.09
N LEU A 306 50.95 9.89 10.00
CA LEU A 306 51.92 8.80 10.07
C LEU A 306 53.25 9.35 10.59
N THR A 307 53.62 8.99 11.80
CA THR A 307 54.93 9.31 12.41
C THR A 307 55.65 8.02 12.77
N THR A 308 56.95 8.08 13.06
CA THR A 308 57.73 6.92 13.52
C THR A 308 57.21 6.34 14.84
N TRP A 309 56.42 7.12 15.60
CA TRP A 309 55.74 6.69 16.83
C TRP A 309 54.43 5.92 16.55
N ALA A 310 53.78 6.18 15.41
CA ALA A 310 52.50 5.59 15.04
C ALA A 310 52.59 4.13 14.51
N ALA A 311 53.81 3.57 14.44
CA ALA A 311 54.09 2.23 13.96
C ALA A 311 54.60 1.37 15.12
N LEU A 312 53.84 0.36 15.51
CA LEU A 312 54.18 -0.59 16.58
C LEU A 312 54.35 -2.04 16.05
N ILE A 313 54.81 -2.98 16.90
CA ILE A 313 55.24 -4.35 16.57
C ILE A 313 54.93 -5.18 17.82
N ASP A 314 54.23 -6.28 17.61
CA ASP A 314 53.83 -7.22 18.67
C ASP A 314 54.94 -8.27 18.93
N ARG A 315 54.75 -9.12 19.96
CA ARG A 315 55.69 -10.20 20.36
C ARG A 315 56.00 -11.19 19.24
N ASN A 316 55.13 -11.26 18.23
CA ASN A 316 55.24 -12.14 17.07
C ASN A 316 55.97 -11.49 15.87
N TRP A 317 56.66 -10.35 16.07
CA TRP A 317 57.30 -9.58 14.99
C TRP A 317 56.33 -9.06 13.91
N MET A 318 55.03 -9.04 14.22
CA MET A 318 53.96 -8.50 13.38
C MET A 318 53.76 -7.02 13.64
N VAL A 319 53.55 -6.25 12.58
CA VAL A 319 53.51 -4.79 12.57
C VAL A 319 52.09 -4.26 12.79
N LYS A 320 51.90 -3.25 13.63
CA LYS A 320 50.60 -2.71 14.02
C LYS A 320 50.59 -1.18 14.01
N LEU A 321 49.75 -0.57 13.17
CA LEU A 321 49.60 0.90 13.15
C LEU A 321 48.71 1.41 14.30
N THR A 322 49.07 2.54 14.91
CA THR A 322 48.30 3.27 15.95
C THR A 322 47.87 4.64 15.47
N ASP A 323 47.06 5.35 16.27
CA ASP A 323 46.71 6.76 16.05
C ASP A 323 46.01 7.06 14.73
N TYR A 324 45.42 6.03 14.13
CA TYR A 324 44.62 6.15 12.92
C TYR A 324 43.21 6.66 13.21
N GLY A 325 42.62 7.39 12.27
CA GLY A 325 41.25 7.93 12.39
C GLY A 325 41.10 9.13 13.34
N ILE A 326 42.15 9.52 14.07
CA ILE A 326 42.13 10.63 15.04
C ILE A 326 42.22 11.99 14.33
N LEU A 327 42.90 12.11 13.18
CA LEU A 327 43.20 13.43 12.61
C LEU A 327 42.08 14.13 11.84
N VAL A 328 41.06 13.40 11.40
CA VAL A 328 40.04 13.96 10.50
C VAL A 328 39.08 14.87 11.24
N ASN A 329 38.65 14.49 12.45
CA ASN A 329 37.69 15.29 13.23
C ASN A 329 38.30 15.97 14.46
N LEU A 330 39.45 15.50 15.00
CA LEU A 330 40.01 16.07 16.23
C LEU A 330 41.15 17.09 15.99
N ARG A 331 41.84 17.06 14.83
CA ARG A 331 42.78 18.12 14.42
C ARG A 331 42.25 19.03 13.31
N CYS A 332 41.49 18.50 12.35
CA CYS A 332 40.92 19.29 11.25
C CYS A 332 39.50 19.79 11.57
N GLY A 333 39.35 20.40 12.74
CA GLY A 333 38.18 21.15 13.15
C GLY A 333 38.60 22.55 13.52
N GLU A 334 38.61 23.46 12.56
CA GLU A 334 38.76 24.92 12.72
C GLU A 334 37.68 25.58 13.63
N LYS A 335 36.99 24.80 14.49
CA LYS A 335 36.17 25.29 15.60
C LYS A 335 36.57 24.74 16.97
N VAL A 336 37.66 23.98 17.07
CA VAL A 336 38.27 23.56 18.35
C VAL A 336 39.73 24.05 18.39
N GLY A 337 39.93 25.33 18.09
CA GLY A 337 41.25 26.00 18.14
C GLY A 337 41.82 26.21 19.54
N GLU A 338 41.32 25.53 20.59
CA GLU A 338 41.81 25.73 21.96
C GLU A 338 41.94 24.47 22.81
N ALA A 339 41.56 23.26 22.35
CA ALA A 339 41.41 22.16 23.30
C ALA A 339 42.61 21.20 23.42
N TRP A 340 43.53 21.11 22.47
CA TRP A 340 44.60 20.09 22.51
C TRP A 340 45.92 20.66 21.98
N GLN A 341 46.87 20.94 22.86
CA GLN A 341 48.27 21.14 22.49
C GLN A 341 49.07 19.88 22.84
N TYR A 342 49.96 19.51 21.93
CA TYR A 342 50.96 18.47 22.12
C TYR A 342 52.16 19.12 22.83
N GLN A 343 52.61 18.57 23.96
CA GLN A 343 53.88 18.96 24.57
C GLN A 343 55.05 18.20 23.94
#